data_AF-G4CZ43-F1
#
_entry.id   AF-G4CZ43-F1
#
_cell.length_a   1.000
_cell.length_b   1.000
_cell.length_c   1.000
_cell.angle_alpha   90.00
_cell.angle_beta   90.00
_cell.angle_gamma   90.00
#
_symmetry.space_group_name_H-M   'P 1'
#
loop_
_entity.id
_entity.type
_entity.pdbx_description
1 polymer ?
#
loop_
_entity_poly.entity_id
_entity_poly.type
_entity_poly.pdbx_seq_one_letter_code
_entity_poly.pdbx_strand_id
1 'polypeptide(L)'
;MLERIRLFLILALGEQIVSIVTGLHEAGFHLLNLLAATTSIVTFFALWWLYIWDVEVILETDPAEHDDPAESGARSVTVQMVLALGLIPLAVSDEIIVGEPAHHGSLTLTALACGGAILYLAAQAWHIHRVTEHTPWRRLVAILALVIVAAASFIPAIVTNALVATILVITAVMSRRHHMKHFDRDPTEHDRIIEK
;
A
#
# COMPACT_ATOMS: atom_id res chain seq x y z
N MET A 1 2.35 23.24 -2.73
CA MET A 1 1.48 22.23 -3.38
C MET A 1 1.40 20.92 -2.60
N LEU A 2 2.48 20.46 -1.96
CA LEU A 2 2.52 19.22 -1.15
C LEU A 2 1.35 19.09 -0.15
N GLU A 3 0.97 20.16 0.55
CA GLU A 3 -0.18 20.16 1.46
C GLU A 3 -1.49 19.74 0.76
N ARG A 4 -1.74 20.23 -0.46
CA ARG A 4 -2.98 19.93 -1.21
C ARG A 4 -3.02 18.48 -1.67
N ILE A 5 -1.88 17.90 -2.00
CA ILE A 5 -1.80 16.51 -2.47
C ILE A 5 -1.89 15.53 -1.31
N ARG A 6 -1.32 15.88 -0.15
CA ARG A 6 -1.52 15.12 1.08
C ARG A 6 -3.00 15.09 1.48
N LEU A 7 -3.72 16.20 1.30
CA LEU A 7 -5.18 16.23 1.49
C LEU A 7 -5.90 15.29 0.53
N PHE A 8 -5.47 15.21 -0.74
CA PHE A 8 -6.06 14.29 -1.71
C PHE A 8 -5.84 12.82 -1.33
N LEU A 9 -4.64 12.46 -0.85
CA LEU A 9 -4.36 11.11 -0.36
C LEU A 9 -5.25 10.76 0.85
N ILE A 10 -5.40 11.69 1.80
CA ILE A 10 -6.31 11.50 2.95
C ILE A 10 -7.75 11.33 2.49
N LEU A 11 -8.18 12.08 1.48
CA LEU A 11 -9.52 11.94 0.90
C LEU A 11 -9.71 10.57 0.25
N ALA A 12 -8.73 10.08 -0.51
CA ALA A 12 -8.79 8.74 -1.12
C ALA A 12 -8.81 7.62 -0.06
N LEU A 13 -8.08 7.80 1.05
CA LEU A 13 -8.14 6.89 2.20
C LEU A 13 -9.50 6.95 2.90
N GLY A 14 -10.08 8.15 3.03
CA GLY A 14 -11.43 8.35 3.55
C GLY A 14 -12.48 7.66 2.69
N GLU A 15 -12.35 7.76 1.37
CA GLU A 15 -13.22 7.09 0.39
C GLU A 15 -13.21 5.58 0.58
N GLN A 16 -12.03 4.98 0.80
CA GLN A 16 -11.93 3.55 1.08
C GLN A 16 -12.72 3.14 2.33
N ILE A 17 -12.66 3.93 3.41
CA ILE A 17 -13.43 3.65 4.63
C ILE A 17 -14.93 3.79 4.36
N VAL A 18 -15.34 4.83 3.62
CA VAL A 18 -16.75 5.04 3.25
C VAL A 18 -17.27 3.86 2.44
N SER A 19 -16.55 3.41 1.41
CA SER A 19 -16.90 2.24 0.60
C SER A 19 -17.07 0.96 1.43
N ILE A 20 -16.18 0.70 2.39
CA ILE A 20 -16.30 -0.47 3.29
C ILE A 20 -17.60 -0.39 4.12
N VAL A 21 -17.89 0.79 4.68
CA VAL A 21 -19.08 1.00 5.52
C VAL A 21 -20.35 0.95 4.70
N THR A 22 -20.37 1.55 3.51
CA THR A 22 -21.50 1.51 2.58
C THR A 22 -21.82 0.08 2.18
N GLY A 23 -20.83 -0.69 1.73
CA GLY A 23 -21.03 -2.10 1.37
C GLY A 23 -21.57 -2.93 2.55
N LEU A 24 -21.10 -2.67 3.77
CA LEU A 24 -21.60 -3.36 4.97
C LEU A 24 -23.03 -2.95 5.34
N HIS A 25 -23.36 -1.66 5.15
CA HIS A 25 -24.68 -1.13 5.44
C HIS A 25 -25.73 -1.69 4.48
N GLU A 26 -25.42 -1.74 3.17
CA GLU A 26 -26.34 -2.21 2.14
C GLU A 26 -26.62 -3.72 2.24
N ALA A 27 -25.59 -4.52 2.54
CA ALA A 27 -25.73 -5.97 2.63
C ALA A 27 -26.21 -6.50 3.99
N GLY A 28 -26.16 -5.66 5.01
CA GLY A 28 -26.52 -6.02 6.38
C GLY A 28 -25.41 -6.71 7.16
N PHE A 29 -25.62 -6.84 8.48
CA PHE A 29 -24.61 -7.27 9.45
C PHE A 29 -24.48 -8.79 9.55
N HIS A 30 -24.34 -9.48 8.42
CA HIS A 30 -24.06 -10.92 8.40
C HIS A 30 -22.59 -11.22 8.68
N LEU A 31 -22.29 -12.41 9.21
CA LEU A 31 -20.93 -12.81 9.59
C LEU A 31 -19.95 -12.70 8.43
N LEU A 32 -20.36 -13.08 7.22
CA LEU A 32 -19.48 -13.09 6.05
C LEU A 32 -19.12 -11.66 5.61
N ASN A 33 -20.08 -10.73 5.65
CA ASN A 33 -19.89 -9.32 5.32
C ASN A 33 -19.03 -8.62 6.39
N LEU A 34 -19.22 -8.95 7.67
CA LEU A 34 -18.36 -8.48 8.76
C LEU A 34 -16.90 -8.95 8.59
N LEU A 35 -16.69 -10.20 8.18
CA LEU A 35 -15.35 -10.73 7.89
C LEU A 35 -14.72 -10.04 6.69
N ALA A 36 -15.49 -9.83 5.62
CA ALA A 36 -15.03 -9.08 4.45
C ALA A 36 -14.64 -7.64 4.82
N ALA A 37 -15.49 -6.93 5.57
CA ALA A 37 -15.23 -5.58 6.04
C ALA A 37 -13.98 -5.52 6.93
N THR A 38 -13.83 -6.46 7.85
CA THR A 38 -12.65 -6.55 8.72
C THR A 38 -11.38 -6.77 7.89
N THR A 39 -11.45 -7.63 6.87
CA THR A 39 -10.32 -7.90 5.96
C THR A 39 -9.95 -6.66 5.15
N SER A 40 -10.93 -5.92 4.64
CA SER A 40 -10.70 -4.66 3.93
C SER A 40 -10.12 -3.56 4.85
N ILE A 41 -10.55 -3.49 6.12
CA ILE A 41 -9.93 -2.61 7.12
C ILE A 41 -8.47 -2.99 7.38
N VAL A 42 -8.16 -4.29 7.46
CA VAL A 42 -6.77 -4.76 7.59
C VAL A 42 -5.95 -4.37 6.37
N THR A 43 -6.50 -4.49 5.16
CA THR A 43 -5.88 -4.01 3.92
C THR A 43 -5.57 -2.51 3.98
N PHE A 44 -6.54 -1.69 4.40
CA PHE A 44 -6.38 -0.26 4.61
C PHE A 44 -5.19 0.05 5.54
N PHE A 45 -5.12 -0.60 6.71
CA PHE A 45 -4.00 -0.41 7.64
C PHE A 45 -2.66 -0.88 7.07
N ALA A 46 -2.63 -1.96 6.29
CA ALA A 46 -1.42 -2.45 5.65
C ALA A 46 -0.88 -1.44 4.63
N LEU A 47 -1.76 -0.86 3.80
CA LEU A 47 -1.41 0.20 2.85
C LEU A 47 -0.92 1.45 3.59
N TRP A 48 -1.66 1.89 4.61
CA TRP A 48 -1.25 3.02 5.44
C TRP A 48 0.15 2.83 6.02
N TRP A 49 0.44 1.63 6.54
CA TRP A 49 1.76 1.39 7.10
C TRP A 49 2.84 1.37 6.02
N LEU A 50 2.57 0.75 4.86
CA LEU A 50 3.46 0.80 3.71
C LEU A 50 3.83 2.24 3.31
N TYR A 51 2.87 3.17 3.32
CA TYR A 51 3.12 4.59 3.08
C TYR A 51 4.04 5.22 4.12
N ILE A 52 3.78 5.00 5.41
CA ILE A 52 4.58 5.61 6.49
C ILE A 52 6.03 5.17 6.42
N TRP A 53 6.30 3.87 6.23
CA TRP A 53 7.68 3.40 6.10
C TRP A 53 8.38 3.96 4.86
N ASP A 54 7.66 4.15 3.74
CA ASP A 54 8.23 4.75 2.53
C ASP A 54 8.72 6.17 2.81
N VAL A 55 7.89 6.97 3.49
CA VAL A 55 8.23 8.34 3.91
C VAL A 55 9.45 8.32 4.84
N GLU A 56 9.54 7.36 5.76
CA GLU A 56 10.67 7.21 6.68
C GLU A 56 11.98 6.89 5.95
N VAL A 57 11.98 5.92 5.00
CA VAL A 57 13.18 5.61 4.17
C VAL A 57 13.71 6.88 3.49
N ILE A 58 12.81 7.68 2.92
CA ILE A 58 13.19 8.86 2.13
C ILE A 58 13.83 9.91 3.03
N LEU A 59 13.27 10.15 4.21
CA LEU A 59 13.83 11.10 5.18
C LEU A 59 15.22 10.66 5.68
N GLU A 60 15.49 9.36 5.77
CA GLU A 60 16.79 8.82 6.17
C GLU A 60 17.82 8.82 5.02
N THR A 61 17.37 8.68 3.77
CA THR A 61 18.25 8.49 2.59
C THR A 61 18.55 9.79 1.84
N ASP A 62 17.85 10.89 2.14
CA ASP A 62 18.05 12.20 1.50
C ASP A 62 18.89 13.13 2.39
N PRO A 63 20.23 13.03 2.39
CA PRO A 63 21.06 14.13 2.87
C PRO A 63 20.86 15.26 1.86
N ALA A 64 20.30 16.37 2.33
CA ALA A 64 19.79 17.55 1.62
C ALA A 64 20.77 18.29 0.67
N GLU A 65 21.73 17.60 0.05
CA GLU A 65 22.94 18.17 -0.51
C GLU A 65 23.18 17.78 -1.99
N HIS A 66 22.38 16.87 -2.60
CA HIS A 66 22.68 16.36 -3.96
C HIS A 66 21.57 16.50 -5.02
N ASP A 67 20.28 16.66 -4.67
CA ASP A 67 19.18 16.75 -5.64
C ASP A 67 18.59 18.17 -5.76
N ASP A 68 18.20 18.57 -6.97
CA ASP A 68 17.49 19.84 -7.21
C ASP A 68 16.13 19.79 -6.49
N PRO A 69 15.86 20.67 -5.50
CA PRO A 69 14.63 20.62 -4.70
C PRO A 69 13.36 20.75 -5.54
N ALA A 70 13.46 21.34 -6.74
CA ALA A 70 12.34 21.39 -7.69
C ALA A 70 12.00 20.01 -8.28
N GLU A 71 13.00 19.20 -8.62
CA GLU A 71 12.82 17.86 -9.19
C GLU A 71 12.32 16.86 -8.14
N SER A 72 12.92 16.87 -6.95
CA SER A 72 12.49 16.05 -5.81
C SER A 72 11.03 16.36 -5.42
N GLY A 73 10.68 17.65 -5.36
CA GLY A 73 9.31 18.09 -5.09
C GLY A 73 8.30 17.61 -6.14
N ALA A 74 8.60 17.78 -7.44
CA ALA A 74 7.72 17.33 -8.52
C ALA A 74 7.51 15.80 -8.50
N ARG A 75 8.57 15.04 -8.19
CA ARG A 75 8.51 13.58 -8.13
C ARG A 75 7.68 13.07 -6.96
N SER A 76 7.84 13.66 -5.78
CA SER A 76 6.99 13.33 -4.62
C SER A 76 5.51 13.55 -4.94
N VAL A 77 5.19 14.64 -5.65
CA VAL A 77 3.82 14.93 -6.12
C VAL A 77 3.30 13.84 -7.05
N THR A 78 4.08 13.44 -8.06
CA THR A 78 3.68 12.38 -8.99
C THR A 78 3.42 11.07 -8.26
N VAL A 79 4.30 10.65 -7.35
CA VAL A 79 4.13 9.40 -6.60
C VAL A 79 2.85 9.44 -5.78
N GLN A 80 2.60 10.52 -5.03
CA GLN A 80 1.38 10.65 -4.23
C GLN A 80 0.11 10.62 -5.08
N MET A 81 0.13 11.21 -6.28
CA MET A 81 -0.99 11.11 -7.22
C MET A 81 -1.24 9.67 -7.68
N VAL A 82 -0.19 8.92 -8.00
CA VAL A 82 -0.34 7.51 -8.41
C VAL A 82 -0.81 6.63 -7.25
N LEU A 83 -0.36 6.90 -6.01
CA LEU A 83 -0.88 6.22 -4.82
C LEU A 83 -2.37 6.44 -4.66
N ALA A 84 -2.83 7.68 -4.75
CA ALA A 84 -4.25 8.00 -4.66
C ALA A 84 -5.05 7.37 -5.81
N LEU A 85 -4.49 7.33 -7.03
CA LEU A 85 -5.11 6.66 -8.17
C LEU A 85 -5.26 5.14 -7.96
N GLY A 86 -4.34 4.51 -7.22
CA GLY A 86 -4.44 3.09 -6.84
C GLY A 86 -5.47 2.82 -5.73
N LEU A 87 -5.68 3.78 -4.82
CA LEU A 87 -6.65 3.64 -3.72
C LEU A 87 -8.11 3.70 -4.20
N ILE A 88 -8.42 4.48 -5.23
CA ILE A 88 -9.78 4.60 -5.78
C ILE A 88 -10.36 3.24 -6.24
N PRO A 89 -9.72 2.46 -7.12
CA PRO A 89 -10.24 1.15 -7.53
C PRO A 89 -10.26 0.15 -6.37
N LEU A 90 -9.35 0.27 -5.39
CA LEU A 90 -9.41 -0.52 -4.16
C LEU A 90 -10.67 -0.22 -3.35
N ALA A 91 -11.01 1.06 -3.16
CA ALA A 91 -12.24 1.48 -2.47
C ALA A 91 -13.49 0.91 -3.16
N VAL A 92 -13.59 1.06 -4.48
CA VAL A 92 -14.70 0.49 -5.26
C VAL A 92 -14.74 -1.04 -5.12
N SER A 93 -13.58 -1.70 -5.12
CA SER A 93 -13.54 -3.16 -4.92
C SER A 93 -13.99 -3.58 -3.52
N ASP A 94 -13.61 -2.82 -2.48
CA ASP A 94 -13.99 -3.07 -1.09
C ASP A 94 -15.50 -2.97 -0.92
N GLU A 95 -16.14 -1.97 -1.51
CA GLU A 95 -17.61 -1.81 -1.49
C GLU A 95 -18.32 -3.05 -2.07
N ILE A 96 -17.90 -3.49 -3.26
CA ILE A 96 -18.49 -4.65 -3.94
C ILE A 96 -18.25 -5.94 -3.14
N ILE A 97 -17.02 -6.15 -2.66
CA ILE A 97 -16.63 -7.35 -1.91
C ILE A 97 -17.39 -7.44 -0.58
N VAL A 98 -17.54 -6.32 0.12
CA VAL A 98 -18.24 -6.27 1.40
C VAL A 98 -19.75 -6.39 1.20
N GLY A 99 -20.29 -5.86 0.09
CA GLY A 99 -21.68 -6.02 -0.28
C GLY A 99 -22.06 -7.47 -0.60
N GLU A 100 -21.30 -8.13 -1.47
CA GLU A 100 -21.60 -9.50 -1.91
C GLU A 100 -20.41 -10.46 -1.77
N PRO A 101 -19.97 -10.80 -0.54
CA PRO A 101 -18.74 -11.56 -0.31
C PRO A 101 -18.80 -13.01 -0.83
N ALA A 102 -20.00 -13.57 -0.95
CA ALA A 102 -20.24 -14.92 -1.49
C ALA A 102 -20.39 -14.95 -3.02
N HIS A 103 -20.38 -13.79 -3.69
CA HIS A 103 -20.52 -13.74 -5.14
C HIS A 103 -19.31 -14.40 -5.81
N HIS A 104 -19.58 -15.09 -6.93
CA HIS A 104 -18.53 -15.73 -7.72
C HIS A 104 -17.56 -14.67 -8.26
N GLY A 105 -16.29 -15.03 -8.42
CA GLY A 105 -15.27 -14.11 -8.89
C GLY A 105 -15.66 -13.44 -10.20
N SER A 106 -15.55 -12.10 -10.22
CA SER A 106 -15.71 -11.29 -11.42
C SER A 106 -14.35 -10.75 -11.84
N LEU A 107 -14.07 -10.82 -13.14
CA LEU A 107 -12.85 -10.22 -13.71
C LEU A 107 -12.72 -8.76 -13.31
N THR A 108 -13.84 -8.02 -13.33
CA THR A 108 -13.90 -6.61 -12.93
C THR A 108 -13.46 -6.42 -11.48
N LEU A 109 -14.01 -7.22 -10.56
CA LEU A 109 -13.67 -7.14 -9.13
C LEU A 109 -12.19 -7.45 -8.90
N THR A 110 -11.67 -8.53 -9.51
CA THR A 110 -10.26 -8.88 -9.38
C THR A 110 -9.33 -7.85 -10.00
N ALA A 111 -9.74 -7.23 -11.12
CA ALA A 111 -8.98 -6.17 -11.76
C ALA A 111 -8.95 -4.89 -10.92
N LEU A 112 -10.05 -4.53 -10.27
CA LEU A 112 -10.11 -3.39 -9.37
C LEU A 112 -9.24 -3.62 -8.11
N ALA A 113 -9.44 -4.74 -7.41
CA ALA A 113 -8.73 -5.05 -6.18
C ALA A 113 -7.22 -5.23 -6.41
N CYS A 114 -6.85 -6.10 -7.35
CA CYS A 114 -5.44 -6.37 -7.64
C CYS A 114 -4.80 -5.20 -8.38
N GLY A 115 -5.50 -4.57 -9.33
CA GLY A 115 -4.98 -3.43 -10.09
C GLY A 115 -4.70 -2.23 -9.20
N GLY A 116 -5.60 -1.90 -8.27
CA GLY A 116 -5.37 -0.83 -7.29
C GLY A 116 -4.17 -1.11 -6.38
N ALA A 117 -4.08 -2.33 -5.85
CA ALA A 117 -2.94 -2.74 -5.03
C ALA A 117 -1.61 -2.74 -5.81
N ILE A 118 -1.62 -3.19 -7.07
CA ILE A 118 -0.45 -3.18 -7.96
C ILE A 118 -0.02 -1.75 -8.25
N LEU A 119 -0.93 -0.84 -8.61
CA LEU A 119 -0.63 0.56 -8.87
C LEU A 119 -0.01 1.22 -7.64
N TYR A 120 -0.57 0.95 -6.47
CA TYR A 120 -0.06 1.45 -5.21
C TYR A 120 1.37 0.97 -4.94
N LEU A 121 1.61 -0.35 -5.01
CA LEU A 121 2.93 -0.92 -4.79
C LEU A 121 3.95 -0.50 -5.85
N ALA A 122 3.54 -0.35 -7.12
CA ALA A 122 4.39 0.07 -8.22
C ALA A 122 4.85 1.51 -8.05
N ALA A 123 3.95 2.42 -7.65
CA ALA A 123 4.30 3.81 -7.35
C ALA A 123 5.35 3.89 -6.26
N GLN A 124 5.17 3.15 -5.16
CA GLN A 124 6.14 3.14 -4.09
C GLN A 124 7.45 2.44 -4.48
N ALA A 125 7.40 1.35 -5.26
CA ALA A 125 8.59 0.66 -5.73
C ALA A 125 9.44 1.55 -6.66
N TRP A 126 8.79 2.29 -7.57
CA TRP A 126 9.44 3.30 -8.39
C TRP A 126 10.10 4.35 -7.51
N HIS A 127 9.38 4.84 -6.49
CA HIS A 127 9.87 5.91 -5.63
C HIS A 127 11.15 5.49 -4.89
N ILE A 128 11.13 4.35 -4.21
CA ILE A 128 12.31 3.80 -3.52
C ILE A 128 13.46 3.56 -4.48
N HIS A 129 13.20 2.89 -5.62
CA HIS A 129 14.27 2.54 -6.55
C HIS A 129 15.06 3.76 -7.02
N ARG A 130 14.36 4.88 -7.16
CA ARG A 130 14.95 6.12 -7.64
C ARG A 130 15.53 7.00 -6.53
N VAL A 131 15.27 6.73 -5.25
CA VAL A 131 15.90 7.43 -4.10
C VAL A 131 17.12 6.65 -3.62
N THR A 132 16.98 5.34 -3.46
CA THR A 132 18.00 4.48 -2.85
C THR A 132 18.88 3.77 -3.88
N GLU A 133 18.59 3.88 -5.19
CA GLU A 133 19.18 3.10 -6.31
C GLU A 133 19.02 1.56 -6.21
N HIS A 134 18.52 1.06 -5.08
CA HIS A 134 18.29 -0.35 -4.82
C HIS A 134 16.93 -0.80 -5.37
N THR A 135 16.88 -1.99 -5.96
CA THR A 135 15.61 -2.58 -6.41
C THR A 135 14.81 -3.13 -5.22
N PRO A 136 13.57 -2.66 -4.97
CA PRO A 136 12.74 -3.15 -3.87
C PRO A 136 12.11 -4.51 -4.21
N TRP A 137 12.94 -5.57 -4.23
CA TRP A 137 12.55 -6.91 -4.69
C TRP A 137 11.29 -7.45 -4.02
N ARG A 138 11.07 -7.15 -2.75
CA ARG A 138 9.89 -7.58 -1.97
C ARG A 138 8.58 -7.06 -2.57
N ARG A 139 8.58 -5.81 -3.03
CA ARG A 139 7.41 -5.19 -3.66
C ARG A 139 7.16 -5.76 -5.05
N LEU A 140 8.21 -6.09 -5.80
CA LEU A 140 8.08 -6.78 -7.09
C LEU A 140 7.50 -8.19 -6.94
N VAL A 141 7.93 -8.94 -5.92
CA VAL A 141 7.36 -10.26 -5.60
C VAL A 141 5.88 -10.15 -5.22
N ALA A 142 5.51 -9.13 -4.43
CA ALA A 142 4.12 -8.87 -4.09
C ALA A 142 3.26 -8.50 -5.31
N ILE A 143 3.78 -7.65 -6.20
CA ILE A 143 3.12 -7.32 -7.47
C ILE A 143 2.92 -8.58 -8.32
N LEU A 144 3.94 -9.43 -8.44
CA LEU A 144 3.82 -10.68 -9.18
C LEU A 144 2.75 -11.61 -8.57
N ALA A 145 2.70 -11.71 -7.24
CA ALA A 145 1.67 -12.47 -6.55
C ALA A 145 0.26 -11.91 -6.83
N LEU A 146 0.08 -10.59 -6.81
CA LEU A 146 -1.19 -9.94 -7.16
C LEU A 146 -1.59 -10.18 -8.61
N VAL A 147 -0.65 -10.20 -9.55
CA VAL A 147 -0.93 -10.54 -10.96
C VAL A 147 -1.42 -11.99 -11.08
N ILE A 148 -0.84 -12.92 -10.33
CA ILE A 148 -1.29 -14.32 -10.31
C ILE A 148 -2.71 -14.42 -9.74
N VAL A 149 -3.02 -13.68 -8.66
CA VAL A 149 -4.37 -13.61 -8.10
C VAL A 149 -5.36 -13.01 -9.11
N ALA A 150 -4.98 -11.94 -9.82
CA ALA A 150 -5.82 -11.33 -10.85
C ALA A 150 -6.13 -12.29 -12.00
N ALA A 151 -5.16 -13.12 -12.40
CA ALA A 151 -5.35 -14.15 -13.42
C ALA A 151 -6.28 -15.30 -12.96
N ALA A 152 -6.37 -15.53 -11.65
CA ALA A 152 -7.28 -16.50 -11.05
C ALA A 152 -8.68 -15.93 -10.79
N SER A 153 -9.26 -15.25 -11.78
CA SER A 153 -10.47 -14.42 -11.65
C SER A 153 -11.76 -15.16 -11.26
N PHE A 154 -11.71 -16.49 -11.19
CA PHE A 154 -12.86 -17.37 -10.91
C PHE A 154 -13.08 -17.65 -9.42
N ILE A 155 -12.19 -17.20 -8.54
CA ILE A 155 -12.30 -17.43 -7.10
C ILE A 155 -13.33 -16.49 -6.45
N PRO A 156 -13.99 -16.89 -5.34
CA PRO A 156 -14.99 -16.06 -4.67
C PRO A 156 -14.42 -14.70 -4.21
N ALA A 157 -15.27 -13.66 -4.18
CA ALA A 157 -14.89 -12.30 -3.80
C ALA A 157 -14.15 -12.22 -2.45
N ILE A 158 -14.64 -12.95 -1.44
CA ILE A 158 -13.99 -13.00 -0.12
C ILE A 158 -12.58 -13.62 -0.16
N VAL A 159 -12.34 -14.59 -1.04
CA VAL A 159 -11.03 -15.23 -1.19
C VAL A 159 -10.06 -14.25 -1.84
N THR A 160 -10.49 -13.54 -2.88
CA THR A 160 -9.70 -12.45 -3.49
C THR A 160 -9.31 -11.41 -2.44
N ASN A 161 -10.27 -10.96 -1.63
CA ASN A 161 -10.02 -9.98 -0.57
C ASN A 161 -8.97 -10.49 0.42
N ALA A 162 -9.16 -11.70 0.94
CA ALA A 162 -8.23 -12.31 1.88
C ALA A 162 -6.82 -12.47 1.30
N LEU A 163 -6.69 -12.84 0.03
CA LEU A 163 -5.40 -12.95 -0.64
C LEU A 163 -4.72 -11.59 -0.81
N VAL A 164 -5.44 -10.57 -1.29
CA VAL A 164 -4.91 -9.21 -1.43
C VAL A 164 -4.46 -8.66 -0.07
N ALA A 165 -5.31 -8.78 0.95
CA ALA A 165 -5.01 -8.38 2.32
C ALA A 165 -3.75 -9.09 2.84
N THR A 166 -3.68 -10.41 2.67
CA THR A 166 -2.55 -11.22 3.14
C THR A 166 -1.24 -10.81 2.45
N ILE A 167 -1.26 -10.61 1.13
CA ILE A 167 -0.07 -10.18 0.37
C ILE A 167 0.40 -8.80 0.87
N LEU A 168 -0.52 -7.86 1.06
CA LEU A 168 -0.19 -6.51 1.52
C LEU A 168 0.33 -6.51 2.97
N VAL A 169 -0.30 -7.27 3.87
CA VAL A 169 0.16 -7.43 5.25
C VAL A 169 1.53 -8.07 5.32
N ILE A 170 1.79 -9.13 4.55
CA ILE A 170 3.11 -9.77 4.51
C ILE A 170 4.15 -8.76 4.00
N THR A 171 3.83 -8.02 2.94
CA THR A 171 4.72 -6.99 2.38
C THR A 171 5.01 -5.90 3.41
N ALA A 172 3.98 -5.43 4.12
CA ALA A 172 4.08 -4.46 5.19
C ALA A 172 5.00 -4.95 6.33
N VAL A 173 4.71 -6.12 6.89
CA VAL A 173 5.49 -6.72 7.99
C VAL A 173 6.93 -6.99 7.56
N MET A 174 7.15 -7.47 6.34
CA MET A 174 8.48 -7.67 5.80
C MET A 174 9.23 -6.35 5.63
N SER A 175 8.56 -5.28 5.19
CA SER A 175 9.16 -3.94 5.11
C SER A 175 9.60 -3.48 6.50
N ARG A 176 8.74 -3.59 7.52
CA ARG A 176 9.06 -3.25 8.93
C ARG A 176 10.32 -3.93 9.44
N ARG A 177 10.43 -5.24 9.23
CA ARG A 177 11.55 -6.05 9.73
C ARG A 177 12.89 -5.64 9.13
N HIS A 178 12.90 -5.01 7.96
CA HIS A 178 14.13 -4.54 7.33
C HIS A 178 14.64 -3.27 8.01
N HIS A 179 13.74 -2.31 8.31
CA HIS A 179 14.09 -1.07 9.01
C HIS A 179 14.69 -1.33 10.40
N MET A 180 14.07 -2.21 11.19
CA MET A 180 14.59 -2.54 12.53
C MET A 180 16.01 -3.12 12.52
N LYS A 181 16.40 -3.85 11.46
CA LYS A 181 17.75 -4.41 11.33
C LYS A 181 18.80 -3.37 10.93
N HIS A 182 18.38 -2.26 10.31
CA HIS A 182 19.31 -1.18 9.96
C HIS A 182 19.55 -0.24 11.16
N PHE A 183 18.53 0.00 11.98
CA PHE A 183 18.61 0.83 13.17
C PHE A 183 19.45 0.19 14.30
N ASP A 184 19.38 -1.13 14.46
CA ASP A 184 20.16 -1.87 15.48
C ASP A 184 21.66 -2.03 15.11
N ARG A 185 22.08 -1.45 13.98
CA ARG A 185 23.44 -1.63 13.45
C ARG A 185 24.43 -0.52 13.80
N ASP A 186 24.05 0.50 14.57
CA ASP A 186 25.04 1.46 15.07
C ASP A 186 24.71 2.09 16.43
N PRO A 187 25.35 1.58 17.49
CA PRO A 187 25.71 2.42 18.63
C PRO A 187 27.23 2.44 18.88
N THR A 188 28.07 1.89 17.99
CA THR A 188 29.49 1.60 18.33
C THR A 188 30.54 2.21 17.40
N GLU A 189 30.16 2.97 16.36
CA GLU A 189 31.15 3.76 15.62
C GLU A 189 31.40 5.16 16.21
N HIS A 190 30.46 5.73 16.99
CA HIS A 190 30.63 7.08 17.53
C HIS A 190 31.74 7.20 18.59
N ASP A 191 32.06 6.11 19.30
CA ASP A 191 33.10 6.10 20.33
C ASP A 191 34.54 5.99 19.77
N ARG A 192 34.71 5.64 18.49
CA ARG A 192 36.05 5.49 17.88
C ARG A 192 36.63 6.79 17.31
N ILE A 193 35.86 7.88 17.31
CA ILE A 193 36.33 9.19 16.80
C ILE A 193 36.89 10.07 17.93
N ILE A 194 36.61 9.76 19.20
CA ILE A 194 37.09 10.56 20.35
C ILE A 194 38.46 10.07 20.87
N GLU A 195 38.91 8.87 20.48
CA GLU A 195 40.18 8.28 20.97
C GLU A 195 41.37 8.44 20.00
N LYS A 196 41.32 9.35 19.03
CA LYS A 196 42.43 9.59 18.09
C LYS A 196 42.77 11.05 17.92
#